data_AF-A0A959WCR7-F1
#
_entry.id   AF-A0A959WCR7-F1
#
_cell.length_a   1.000
_cell.length_b   1.000
_cell.length_c   1.000
_cell.angle_alpha   90.00
_cell.angle_beta   90.00
_cell.angle_gamma   90.00
#
_symmetry.space_group_name_H-M   'P 1'
#
loop_
_entity.id
_entity.type
_entity.pdbx_description
1 polymer ?
#
loop_
_entity_poly.entity_id
_entity_poly.type
_entity_poly.pdbx_seq_one_letter_code
_entity_poly.pdbx_strand_id
1 'polypeptide(L)'
;MNRRSFPTRTLIAACATAAALAAPAVASATDRWVDTDTGTNSGNSCTVQANPCKTIQQASDTSQIAGNFGTIHVDQGTYTEDINIAQGNHVTADDFVTGDSGPTVITNTGSGVTVYVQATASISGFQIVSDSPFVVVAADNASVHDNTITAKTVNSTAVQVSSTGGSPSVIGNTIIADSGDEDVGVSVEAGTGRATISANTIGEAAAGFARGVSLKPGARASLEGNTILGTREDGAVGNGIRVDGADDVSIVDNDIRQPVTTPGDDSYGVYAVNLAPSDSLSLERNRIVGMTDTGIVLGDVAGTVTSSNDIVAGSSDRSVYAGNAPDVTFTNDTIIAGNSAPVVLNTAHLTVDSSILDVPITTDGGTVTCSIAYSRGPAIVEGGNGCGEFQTTADPQFVDRFASPVPDLELKPTSPLLDEGNPADPGAGVLDNSGDARVVESDGECPHEARRDMGAEELAPTLADCPVVEPPAERDTTAPDSGIVGKKKQHGHKARFKLTSTEDGSTFECKLDRGKFVPCDASFRSRKLNFGRHTLFVRATDAAGNADQTPAAKKFKLKR
;
A
#
# COMPACT_ATOMS: atom_id res chain seq x y z
N MET A 1 20.60 -28.91 -23.61
CA MET A 1 20.26 -29.66 -24.85
C MET A 1 18.91 -30.35 -24.66
N ASN A 2 18.14 -30.45 -25.74
CA ASN A 2 16.86 -31.13 -25.95
C ASN A 2 15.55 -30.44 -25.52
N ARG A 3 15.16 -29.57 -26.46
CA ARG A 3 13.81 -29.09 -26.81
C ARG A 3 12.81 -30.25 -26.98
N ARG A 4 11.58 -30.06 -26.49
CA ARG A 4 10.41 -30.88 -26.86
C ARG A 4 9.75 -30.28 -28.11
N SER A 5 9.50 -31.14 -29.08
CA SER A 5 8.80 -30.90 -30.35
C SER A 5 7.35 -31.34 -30.22
N PHE A 6 6.40 -30.58 -30.80
CA PHE A 6 5.08 -31.04 -31.26
C PHE A 6 4.53 -30.05 -32.33
N PRO A 7 3.52 -30.42 -33.14
CA PRO A 7 3.66 -30.46 -34.60
C PRO A 7 2.95 -29.32 -35.36
N THR A 8 3.35 -29.21 -36.62
CA THR A 8 2.86 -28.38 -37.72
C THR A 8 1.34 -28.47 -37.91
N ARG A 9 0.66 -27.33 -37.95
CA ARG A 9 -0.68 -27.18 -38.55
C ARG A 9 -0.70 -26.03 -39.55
N THR A 10 -1.25 -26.38 -40.71
CA THR A 10 -1.38 -25.69 -41.98
C THR A 10 -2.08 -24.33 -41.86
N LEU A 11 -1.45 -23.26 -42.38
CA LEU A 11 -2.07 -21.96 -42.60
C LEU A 11 -2.88 -21.99 -43.91
N ILE A 12 -4.20 -21.79 -43.78
CA ILE A 12 -5.09 -21.50 -44.92
C ILE A 12 -5.05 -19.99 -45.14
N ALA A 13 -4.62 -19.58 -46.34
CA ALA A 13 -4.66 -18.20 -46.80
C ALA A 13 -6.11 -17.79 -47.11
N ALA A 14 -6.64 -16.81 -46.37
CA ALA A 14 -7.85 -16.10 -46.74
C ALA A 14 -7.46 -14.71 -47.25
N CYS A 15 -7.77 -14.46 -48.52
CA CYS A 15 -7.57 -13.21 -49.24
C CYS A 15 -8.58 -12.17 -48.72
N ALA A 16 -8.12 -11.17 -47.97
CA ALA A 16 -8.90 -9.99 -47.60
C ALA A 16 -8.35 -8.78 -48.37
N THR A 17 -9.18 -8.22 -49.24
CA THR A 17 -8.96 -6.97 -49.95
C THR A 17 -8.76 -5.82 -48.95
N ALA A 18 -7.58 -5.21 -48.95
CA ALA A 18 -7.29 -4.02 -48.16
C ALA A 18 -8.02 -2.80 -48.75
N ALA A 19 -9.14 -2.43 -48.13
CA ALA A 19 -9.62 -1.05 -48.20
C ALA A 19 -8.78 -0.25 -47.20
N ALA A 20 -7.88 0.60 -47.70
CA ALA A 20 -7.17 1.56 -46.87
C ALA A 20 -8.18 2.60 -46.36
N LEU A 21 -8.78 2.32 -45.20
CA LEU A 21 -9.36 3.37 -44.36
C LEU A 21 -8.19 4.24 -43.91
N ALA A 22 -8.06 5.42 -44.51
CA ALA A 22 -7.24 6.48 -43.95
C ALA A 22 -7.77 6.73 -42.54
N ALA A 23 -6.98 6.36 -41.53
CA ALA A 23 -7.19 6.87 -40.19
C ALA A 23 -7.21 8.40 -40.30
N PRO A 24 -8.22 9.11 -39.76
CA PRO A 24 -8.15 10.56 -39.72
C PRO A 24 -6.82 10.92 -39.04
N ALA A 25 -6.02 11.75 -39.70
CA ALA A 25 -4.81 12.28 -39.10
C ALA A 25 -5.23 12.99 -37.82
N VAL A 26 -4.91 12.41 -36.67
CA VAL A 26 -5.08 13.08 -35.38
C VAL A 26 -4.18 14.31 -35.47
N ALA A 27 -4.78 15.50 -35.50
CA ALA A 27 -4.02 16.74 -35.47
C ALA A 27 -3.11 16.68 -34.24
N SER A 28 -1.79 16.86 -34.45
CA SER A 28 -0.84 16.96 -33.34
C SER A 28 -1.31 18.05 -32.40
N ALA A 29 -1.33 17.75 -31.10
CA ALA A 29 -1.41 18.80 -30.09
C ALA A 29 -0.32 19.83 -30.40
N THR A 30 -0.67 21.12 -30.38
CA THR A 30 0.26 22.20 -30.69
C THR A 30 0.60 22.91 -29.39
N ASP A 31 1.88 22.92 -29.05
CA ASP A 31 2.38 23.63 -27.88
C ASP A 31 2.16 25.14 -28.02
N ARG A 32 1.96 25.79 -26.88
CA ARG A 32 1.83 27.23 -26.76
C ARG A 32 2.87 27.76 -25.78
N TRP A 33 3.23 29.02 -25.96
CA TRP A 33 4.33 29.67 -25.26
C TRP A 33 3.85 31.00 -24.69
N VAL A 34 4.20 31.26 -23.43
CA VAL A 34 3.82 32.45 -22.69
C VAL A 34 5.04 33.04 -22.02
N ASP A 35 5.25 34.34 -22.20
CA ASP A 35 6.34 35.11 -21.59
C ASP A 35 5.78 36.51 -21.32
N THR A 36 5.78 36.93 -20.05
CA THR A 36 5.22 38.22 -19.63
C THR A 36 6.06 39.41 -20.10
N ASP A 37 7.35 39.22 -20.29
CA ASP A 37 8.32 40.27 -20.60
C ASP A 37 8.38 40.54 -22.10
N THR A 38 8.46 39.49 -22.93
CA THR A 38 8.59 39.63 -24.39
C THR A 38 7.30 39.39 -25.17
N GLY A 39 6.30 38.75 -24.55
CA GLY A 39 5.07 38.32 -25.23
C GLY A 39 4.07 39.43 -25.57
N THR A 40 3.16 39.09 -26.50
CA THR A 40 2.02 39.96 -26.89
C THR A 40 0.75 39.14 -27.11
N ASN A 41 -0.39 39.67 -26.67
CA ASN A 41 -1.71 39.04 -26.87
C ASN A 41 -2.40 39.49 -28.17
N SER A 42 -1.96 40.59 -28.79
CA SER A 42 -2.68 41.17 -29.92
C SER A 42 -2.48 40.33 -31.18
N GLY A 43 -3.53 39.62 -31.60
CA GLY A 43 -3.52 38.78 -32.80
C GLY A 43 -2.59 37.56 -32.70
N ASN A 44 -2.24 37.15 -31.47
CA ASN A 44 -1.31 36.06 -31.22
C ASN A 44 -2.04 34.76 -30.83
N SER A 45 -1.67 33.66 -31.49
CA SER A 45 -2.19 32.31 -31.20
C SER A 45 -1.35 31.55 -30.16
N CYS A 46 -0.26 32.15 -29.69
CA CYS A 46 0.69 31.59 -28.72
C CYS A 46 1.48 30.37 -29.24
N THR A 47 1.30 29.95 -30.49
CA THR A 47 1.89 28.71 -31.04
C THR A 47 3.34 28.83 -31.53
N VAL A 48 3.92 30.02 -31.46
CA VAL A 48 5.29 30.29 -31.93
C VAL A 48 6.14 30.71 -30.72
N GLN A 49 7.10 29.87 -30.34
CA GLN A 49 7.98 30.13 -29.19
C GLN A 49 8.70 31.47 -29.26
N ALA A 50 9.18 31.87 -30.45
CA ALA A 50 9.86 33.16 -30.64
C ALA A 50 8.89 34.38 -30.65
N ASN A 51 7.59 34.15 -30.54
CA ASN A 51 6.56 35.19 -30.44
C ASN A 51 5.46 34.73 -29.46
N PRO A 52 5.80 34.60 -28.16
CA PRO A 52 4.91 34.04 -27.16
C PRO A 52 3.74 35.00 -26.83
N CYS A 53 2.70 34.46 -26.21
CA CYS A 53 1.64 35.29 -25.63
C CYS A 53 2.12 35.98 -24.36
N LYS A 54 1.52 37.12 -24.01
CA LYS A 54 1.88 37.88 -22.81
C LYS A 54 1.29 37.27 -21.54
N THR A 55 0.09 36.69 -21.64
CA THR A 55 -0.66 36.21 -20.47
C THR A 55 -1.03 34.73 -20.60
N ILE A 56 -1.12 34.06 -19.45
CA ILE A 56 -1.47 32.64 -19.36
C ILE A 56 -2.94 32.45 -19.78
N GLN A 57 -3.84 33.36 -19.37
CA GLN A 57 -5.25 33.31 -19.76
C GLN A 57 -5.43 33.32 -21.29
N GLN A 58 -4.66 34.15 -22.00
CA GLN A 58 -4.74 34.24 -23.46
C GLN A 58 -4.35 32.92 -24.11
N ALA A 59 -3.30 32.27 -23.60
CA ALA A 59 -2.92 30.96 -24.07
C ALA A 59 -3.98 29.92 -23.75
N SER A 60 -4.61 29.98 -22.57
CA SER A 60 -5.61 29.00 -22.12
C SER A 60 -6.94 29.03 -22.92
N ASP A 61 -7.35 30.18 -23.44
CA ASP A 61 -8.66 30.36 -24.06
C ASP A 61 -8.95 29.39 -25.22
N THR A 62 -10.09 28.69 -25.14
CA THR A 62 -10.54 27.70 -26.14
C THR A 62 -10.75 28.27 -27.54
N SER A 63 -10.97 29.58 -27.66
CA SER A 63 -11.15 30.27 -28.95
C SER A 63 -9.87 30.30 -29.80
N GLN A 64 -8.71 30.04 -29.21
CA GLN A 64 -7.43 29.93 -29.91
C GLN A 64 -7.21 28.56 -30.60
N ILE A 65 -8.11 27.60 -30.43
CA ILE A 65 -7.85 26.20 -30.79
C ILE A 65 -8.83 25.69 -31.85
N ALA A 66 -8.32 25.40 -33.06
CA ALA A 66 -8.94 24.49 -34.01
C ALA A 66 -8.12 23.18 -34.03
N GLY A 67 -8.36 22.27 -33.07
CA GLY A 67 -7.54 21.06 -32.91
C GLY A 67 -7.41 20.58 -31.45
N ASN A 68 -6.54 19.59 -31.22
CA ASN A 68 -6.34 18.91 -29.94
C ASN A 68 -5.56 19.79 -28.94
N PHE A 69 -5.91 19.73 -27.65
CA PHE A 69 -5.27 20.49 -26.58
C PHE A 69 -3.82 20.03 -26.34
N GLY A 70 -2.88 20.98 -26.19
CA GLY A 70 -1.45 20.72 -26.00
C GLY A 70 -0.87 21.51 -24.82
N THR A 71 0.43 21.36 -24.58
CA THR A 71 1.13 21.99 -23.46
C THR A 71 1.23 23.50 -23.64
N ILE A 72 1.03 24.26 -22.57
CA ILE A 72 1.32 25.69 -22.46
C ILE A 72 2.56 25.81 -21.60
N HIS A 73 3.68 26.16 -22.22
CA HIS A 73 4.94 26.46 -21.56
C HIS A 73 4.94 27.93 -21.15
N VAL A 74 5.09 28.18 -19.86
CA VAL A 74 5.08 29.52 -19.28
C VAL A 74 6.46 29.83 -18.75
N ASP A 75 7.09 30.86 -19.31
CA ASP A 75 8.44 31.26 -18.96
C ASP A 75 8.52 31.79 -17.52
N GLN A 76 9.74 31.97 -17.03
CA GLN A 76 9.96 32.61 -15.74
C GLN A 76 9.44 34.07 -15.75
N GLY A 77 8.88 34.50 -14.62
CA GLY A 77 8.31 35.84 -14.49
C GLY A 77 7.12 35.90 -13.55
N THR A 78 6.62 37.12 -13.32
CA THR A 78 5.43 37.35 -12.48
C THR A 78 4.21 37.66 -13.34
N TYR A 79 3.20 36.81 -13.22
CA TYR A 79 1.94 36.87 -13.94
C TYR A 79 0.84 37.32 -12.98
N THR A 80 0.38 38.56 -13.16
CA THR A 80 -0.71 39.13 -12.36
C THR A 80 -2.03 39.06 -13.13
N GLU A 81 -2.74 37.94 -12.98
CA GLU A 81 -3.99 37.67 -13.69
C GLU A 81 -4.83 36.59 -13.00
N ASP A 82 -6.13 36.56 -13.32
CA ASP A 82 -7.01 35.42 -13.05
C ASP A 82 -6.94 34.44 -14.22
N ILE A 83 -6.76 33.16 -13.91
CA ILE A 83 -6.52 32.12 -14.90
C ILE A 83 -7.64 31.08 -14.83
N ASN A 84 -8.31 30.87 -15.95
CA ASN A 84 -9.22 29.79 -16.18
C ASN A 84 -8.59 28.83 -17.20
N ILE A 85 -8.07 27.71 -16.71
CA ILE A 85 -7.42 26.67 -17.50
C ILE A 85 -8.48 25.78 -18.13
N ALA A 86 -8.77 26.02 -19.41
CA ALA A 86 -9.78 25.26 -20.13
C ALA A 86 -9.41 23.78 -20.26
N GLN A 87 -10.44 22.93 -20.33
CA GLN A 87 -10.31 21.47 -20.39
C GLN A 87 -9.24 20.99 -21.38
N GLY A 88 -8.42 20.01 -20.94
CA GLY A 88 -7.39 19.38 -21.76
C GLY A 88 -6.11 20.18 -21.93
N ASN A 89 -6.05 21.44 -21.50
CA ASN A 89 -4.80 22.20 -21.48
C ASN A 89 -3.88 21.69 -20.36
N HIS A 90 -2.58 21.61 -20.64
CA HIS A 90 -1.55 21.31 -19.64
C HIS A 90 -0.66 22.55 -19.49
N VAL A 91 -0.76 23.26 -18.37
CA VAL A 91 0.03 24.47 -18.11
C VAL A 91 1.22 24.10 -17.25
N THR A 92 2.42 24.44 -17.70
CA THR A 92 3.66 24.11 -16.99
C THR A 92 4.61 25.30 -16.98
N ALA A 93 5.23 25.54 -15.84
CA ALA A 93 6.34 26.47 -15.75
C ALA A 93 7.56 25.86 -16.46
N ASP A 94 8.16 26.60 -17.37
CA ASP A 94 9.34 26.22 -18.15
C ASP A 94 10.31 27.41 -18.18
N ASP A 95 11.58 27.15 -18.48
CA ASP A 95 12.60 28.18 -18.70
C ASP A 95 13.09 28.02 -20.13
N PHE A 96 12.44 28.75 -21.04
CA PHE A 96 12.69 28.61 -22.47
C PHE A 96 13.35 29.84 -23.11
N VAL A 97 13.44 30.96 -22.39
CA VAL A 97 14.22 32.14 -22.80
C VAL A 97 15.47 32.26 -21.95
N THR A 98 16.63 32.20 -22.61
CA THR A 98 17.91 32.35 -21.92
C THR A 98 18.08 33.77 -21.37
N GLY A 99 18.27 33.89 -20.06
CA GLY A 99 18.60 35.16 -19.40
C GLY A 99 17.61 35.56 -18.31
N ASP A 100 16.44 34.93 -18.29
CA ASP A 100 15.53 35.03 -17.16
C ASP A 100 16.04 34.19 -16.00
N SER A 101 15.80 34.68 -14.79
CA SER A 101 16.24 34.01 -13.58
C SER A 101 15.20 34.23 -12.50
N GLY A 102 14.63 33.15 -11.98
CA GLY A 102 13.70 33.21 -10.87
C GLY A 102 12.54 32.22 -11.01
N PRO A 103 11.58 32.28 -10.10
CA PRO A 103 10.38 31.44 -10.19
C PRO A 103 9.39 31.97 -11.23
N THR A 104 8.55 31.07 -11.76
CA THR A 104 7.32 31.43 -12.47
C THR A 104 6.21 31.63 -11.44
N VAL A 105 5.82 32.89 -11.23
CA VAL A 105 4.90 33.31 -10.17
C VAL A 105 3.55 33.69 -10.76
N ILE A 106 2.47 33.09 -10.25
CA ILE A 106 1.10 33.55 -10.48
C ILE A 106 0.65 34.29 -9.22
N THR A 107 0.14 35.51 -9.37
CA THR A 107 -0.37 36.28 -8.23
C THR A 107 -1.62 37.07 -8.56
N ASN A 108 -2.48 37.26 -7.57
CA ASN A 108 -3.62 38.15 -7.68
C ASN A 108 -3.96 38.78 -6.32
N THR A 109 -4.49 40.01 -6.35
CA THR A 109 -5.06 40.76 -5.22
C THR A 109 -6.60 40.81 -5.30
N GLY A 110 -7.21 40.03 -6.19
CA GLY A 110 -8.64 39.98 -6.44
C GLY A 110 -9.42 39.18 -5.39
N SER A 111 -10.75 39.31 -5.42
CA SER A 111 -11.67 38.65 -4.47
C SER A 111 -12.29 37.34 -5.00
N GLY A 112 -11.72 36.78 -6.07
CA GLY A 112 -12.30 35.68 -6.84
C GLY A 112 -11.56 34.35 -6.65
N VAL A 113 -11.33 33.66 -7.76
CA VAL A 113 -10.48 32.47 -7.85
C VAL A 113 -9.27 32.84 -8.69
N THR A 114 -8.06 32.65 -8.17
CA THR A 114 -6.83 33.00 -8.92
C THR A 114 -6.57 32.01 -10.06
N VAL A 115 -6.69 30.70 -9.79
CA VAL A 115 -6.53 29.66 -10.80
C VAL A 115 -7.69 28.67 -10.74
N TYR A 116 -8.45 28.57 -11.82
CA TYR A 116 -9.53 27.60 -12.01
C TYR A 116 -9.11 26.56 -13.05
N VAL A 117 -8.97 25.30 -12.65
CA VAL A 117 -8.50 24.20 -13.51
C VAL A 117 -9.67 23.31 -13.90
N GLN A 118 -10.01 23.25 -15.19
CA GLN A 118 -11.23 22.59 -15.67
C GLN A 118 -11.03 21.16 -16.14
N ALA A 119 -11.95 20.27 -15.77
CA ALA A 119 -12.09 18.93 -16.37
C ALA A 119 -10.74 18.23 -16.50
N THR A 120 -10.25 17.89 -17.70
CA THR A 120 -8.99 17.15 -17.86
C THR A 120 -7.75 18.06 -17.95
N ALA A 121 -7.83 19.31 -17.51
CA ALA A 121 -6.70 20.24 -17.52
C ALA A 121 -5.73 20.01 -16.36
N SER A 122 -4.50 20.50 -16.50
CA SER A 122 -3.51 20.47 -15.42
C SER A 122 -2.66 21.73 -15.29
N ILE A 123 -2.09 21.93 -14.10
CA ILE A 123 -1.13 22.99 -13.77
C ILE A 123 0.03 22.45 -12.94
N SER A 124 1.27 22.83 -13.28
CA SER A 124 2.47 22.40 -12.56
C SER A 124 3.68 23.33 -12.62
N GLY A 125 4.50 23.30 -11.56
CA GLY A 125 5.77 24.02 -11.49
C GLY A 125 5.68 25.49 -11.06
N PHE A 126 4.50 25.98 -10.66
CA PHE A 126 4.29 27.39 -10.33
C PHE A 126 4.46 27.71 -8.85
N GLN A 127 4.86 28.95 -8.57
CA GLN A 127 4.59 29.60 -7.29
C GLN A 127 3.30 30.41 -7.40
N ILE A 128 2.23 29.97 -6.74
CA ILE A 128 0.91 30.61 -6.79
C ILE A 128 0.68 31.32 -5.45
N VAL A 129 0.75 32.64 -5.44
CA VAL A 129 0.67 33.46 -4.23
C VAL A 129 -0.50 34.42 -4.34
N SER A 130 -1.53 34.26 -3.51
CA SER A 130 -2.78 35.01 -3.70
C SER A 130 -3.46 35.45 -2.42
N ASP A 131 -4.09 36.63 -2.50
CA ASP A 131 -5.02 37.17 -1.52
C ASP A 131 -6.49 36.77 -1.82
N SER A 132 -6.73 35.90 -2.80
CA SER A 132 -8.07 35.39 -3.10
C SER A 132 -8.62 34.48 -1.99
N PRO A 133 -9.94 34.48 -1.75
CA PRO A 133 -10.57 33.53 -0.82
C PRO A 133 -10.40 32.07 -1.26
N PHE A 134 -10.22 31.83 -2.57
CA PHE A 134 -9.88 30.54 -3.15
C PHE A 134 -8.68 30.73 -4.08
N VAL A 135 -7.52 30.15 -3.74
CA VAL A 135 -6.31 30.34 -4.55
C VAL A 135 -6.40 29.47 -5.81
N VAL A 136 -6.58 28.16 -5.63
CA VAL A 136 -6.76 27.21 -6.74
C VAL A 136 -8.07 26.45 -6.59
N VAL A 137 -8.81 26.30 -7.69
CA VAL A 137 -9.96 25.39 -7.79
C VAL A 137 -9.66 24.30 -8.81
N ALA A 138 -9.62 23.04 -8.36
CA ALA A 138 -9.50 21.86 -9.20
C ALA A 138 -10.89 21.28 -9.48
N ALA A 139 -11.34 21.37 -10.73
CA ALA A 139 -12.66 20.95 -11.14
C ALA A 139 -12.68 19.61 -11.90
N ASP A 140 -13.65 18.75 -11.59
CA ASP A 140 -13.93 17.49 -12.30
C ASP A 140 -12.79 16.47 -12.37
N ASN A 141 -11.95 16.44 -13.41
CA ASN A 141 -10.84 15.48 -13.51
C ASN A 141 -9.48 16.20 -13.50
N ALA A 142 -9.46 17.40 -12.90
CA ALA A 142 -8.32 18.31 -13.00
C ALA A 142 -7.13 17.76 -12.22
N SER A 143 -5.94 18.15 -12.64
CA SER A 143 -4.70 17.82 -11.93
C SER A 143 -3.93 19.07 -11.52
N VAL A 144 -3.72 19.23 -10.23
CA VAL A 144 -2.90 20.29 -9.63
C VAL A 144 -1.70 19.61 -9.02
N HIS A 145 -0.52 19.75 -9.61
CA HIS A 145 0.65 19.02 -9.13
C HIS A 145 1.94 19.79 -9.18
N ASP A 146 2.86 19.50 -8.26
CA ASP A 146 4.20 20.09 -8.21
C ASP A 146 4.21 21.64 -8.15
N ASN A 147 3.23 22.24 -7.46
CA ASN A 147 3.16 23.70 -7.25
C ASN A 147 3.50 24.08 -5.81
N THR A 148 3.96 25.30 -5.61
CA THR A 148 3.96 25.98 -4.32
C THR A 148 2.76 26.93 -4.27
N ILE A 149 1.80 26.70 -3.36
CA ILE A 149 0.54 27.45 -3.27
C ILE A 149 0.50 28.15 -1.92
N THR A 150 0.55 29.47 -1.91
CA THR A 150 0.52 30.29 -0.71
C THR A 150 -0.79 31.08 -0.64
N ALA A 151 -1.60 30.77 0.36
CA ALA A 151 -2.81 31.50 0.68
C ALA A 151 -2.48 32.58 1.73
N LYS A 152 -2.95 33.80 1.49
CA LYS A 152 -2.59 34.99 2.30
C LYS A 152 -3.77 35.66 2.99
N THR A 153 -4.98 35.22 2.69
CA THR A 153 -6.21 35.86 3.15
C THR A 153 -6.82 35.09 4.30
N VAL A 154 -7.20 35.81 5.35
CA VAL A 154 -7.93 35.27 6.49
C VAL A 154 -9.16 34.48 6.01
N ASN A 155 -9.39 33.29 6.57
CA ASN A 155 -10.45 32.37 6.18
C ASN A 155 -10.42 31.89 4.72
N SER A 156 -9.27 31.97 4.04
CA SER A 156 -9.13 31.47 2.66
C SER A 156 -8.95 29.95 2.61
N THR A 157 -9.23 29.39 1.44
CA THR A 157 -8.91 28.02 1.07
C THR A 157 -7.81 28.02 0.00
N ALA A 158 -6.70 27.33 0.25
CA ALA A 158 -5.60 27.29 -0.73
C ALA A 158 -5.98 26.45 -1.96
N VAL A 159 -6.52 25.26 -1.76
CA VAL A 159 -7.01 24.40 -2.86
C VAL A 159 -8.43 23.91 -2.58
N GLN A 160 -9.37 24.27 -3.44
CA GLN A 160 -10.71 23.70 -3.43
C GLN A 160 -10.85 22.65 -4.54
N VAL A 161 -11.31 21.46 -4.17
CA VAL A 161 -11.64 20.37 -5.07
C VAL A 161 -13.15 20.30 -5.23
N SER A 162 -13.65 20.61 -6.42
CA SER A 162 -15.08 20.68 -6.71
C SER A 162 -15.41 19.82 -7.92
N SER A 163 -16.40 18.93 -7.85
CA SER A 163 -16.70 18.06 -8.98
C SER A 163 -18.15 17.60 -9.05
N THR A 164 -18.59 17.29 -10.26
CA THR A 164 -19.84 16.59 -10.55
C THR A 164 -19.60 15.14 -10.99
N GLY A 165 -18.97 14.35 -10.11
CA GLY A 165 -18.69 12.92 -10.31
C GLY A 165 -17.33 12.58 -10.94
N GLY A 166 -16.52 13.58 -11.25
CA GLY A 166 -15.11 13.42 -11.62
C GLY A 166 -14.20 13.14 -10.43
N SER A 167 -12.94 12.80 -10.71
CA SER A 167 -11.92 12.43 -9.73
C SER A 167 -10.69 13.33 -9.84
N PRO A 168 -10.72 14.56 -9.27
CA PRO A 168 -9.58 15.48 -9.31
C PRO A 168 -8.38 14.96 -8.53
N SER A 169 -7.20 15.45 -8.88
CA SER A 169 -5.93 15.12 -8.20
C SER A 169 -5.19 16.38 -7.74
N VAL A 170 -4.71 16.34 -6.51
CA VAL A 170 -3.82 17.35 -5.90
C VAL A 170 -2.60 16.60 -5.39
N ILE A 171 -1.49 16.66 -6.14
CA ILE A 171 -0.33 15.77 -5.93
C ILE A 171 0.99 16.53 -5.83
N GLY A 172 1.83 16.25 -4.84
CA GLY A 172 3.20 16.79 -4.83
C GLY A 172 3.30 18.30 -4.60
N ASN A 173 2.24 18.95 -4.09
CA ASN A 173 2.23 20.40 -3.88
C ASN A 173 2.78 20.75 -2.50
N THR A 174 3.37 21.95 -2.39
CA THR A 174 3.65 22.62 -1.12
C THR A 174 2.59 23.68 -0.89
N ILE A 175 1.75 23.55 0.13
CA ILE A 175 0.57 24.38 0.40
C ILE A 175 0.78 25.12 1.72
N ILE A 176 0.83 26.46 1.68
CA ILE A 176 1.32 27.32 2.76
C ILE A 176 0.23 28.29 3.21
N ALA A 177 0.13 28.49 4.52
CA ALA A 177 -0.71 29.47 5.19
C ALA A 177 0.17 30.65 5.64
N ASP A 178 0.14 31.79 4.93
CA ASP A 178 1.13 32.88 5.11
C ASP A 178 1.03 33.57 6.48
N SER A 179 -0.18 33.68 7.03
CA SER A 179 -0.43 34.40 8.29
C SER A 179 -0.87 33.51 9.43
N GLY A 180 -1.20 32.26 9.12
CA GLY A 180 -1.85 31.33 10.03
C GLY A 180 -3.35 31.51 10.10
N ASP A 181 -3.91 32.67 9.75
CA ASP A 181 -5.34 32.98 9.85
C ASP A 181 -6.19 32.36 8.71
N GLU A 182 -5.59 31.55 7.86
CA GLU A 182 -6.24 30.84 6.75
C GLU A 182 -7.09 29.63 7.25
N ASP A 183 -8.18 29.31 6.54
CA ASP A 183 -9.13 28.27 7.00
C ASP A 183 -8.66 26.87 6.60
N VAL A 184 -8.53 26.60 5.29
CA VAL A 184 -8.33 25.24 4.78
C VAL A 184 -7.17 25.15 3.78
N GLY A 185 -6.26 24.20 3.99
CA GLY A 185 -5.24 23.87 2.98
C GLY A 185 -5.88 23.24 1.75
N VAL A 186 -6.54 22.09 1.90
CA VAL A 186 -7.30 21.42 0.84
C VAL A 186 -8.74 21.14 1.30
N SER A 187 -9.73 21.72 0.61
CA SER A 187 -11.16 21.43 0.80
C SER A 187 -11.67 20.52 -0.31
N VAL A 188 -12.28 19.39 0.03
CA VAL A 188 -12.95 18.50 -0.94
C VAL A 188 -14.46 18.60 -0.77
N GLU A 189 -15.11 19.13 -1.80
CA GLU A 189 -16.55 19.38 -1.81
C GLU A 189 -17.36 18.09 -2.12
N ALA A 190 -18.66 18.18 -1.84
CA ALA A 190 -19.63 17.12 -2.10
C ALA A 190 -19.72 16.76 -3.60
N GLY A 191 -20.11 15.51 -3.90
CA GLY A 191 -20.37 15.07 -5.27
C GLY A 191 -19.12 14.71 -6.08
N THR A 192 -17.96 14.69 -5.42
CA THR A 192 -16.70 14.17 -5.97
C THR A 192 -16.77 12.65 -6.12
N GLY A 193 -16.26 12.13 -7.25
CA GLY A 193 -16.21 10.68 -7.52
C GLY A 193 -15.28 9.97 -6.55
N ARG A 194 -13.97 10.25 -6.63
CA ARG A 194 -12.98 10.04 -5.56
C ARG A 194 -11.77 10.93 -5.83
N ALA A 195 -11.59 11.98 -5.03
CA ALA A 195 -10.44 12.86 -5.15
C ALA A 195 -9.15 12.15 -4.67
N THR A 196 -8.02 12.46 -5.30
CA THR A 196 -6.70 11.96 -4.87
C THR A 196 -5.86 13.11 -4.32
N ILE A 197 -5.55 13.08 -3.03
CA ILE A 197 -4.72 14.08 -2.36
C ILE A 197 -3.46 13.35 -1.90
N SER A 198 -2.33 13.52 -2.58
CA SER A 198 -1.14 12.70 -2.31
C SER A 198 0.17 13.46 -2.35
N ALA A 199 1.14 13.04 -1.53
CA ALA A 199 2.50 13.59 -1.52
C ALA A 199 2.56 15.12 -1.33
N ASN A 200 1.54 15.73 -0.71
CA ASN A 200 1.54 17.17 -0.47
C ASN A 200 2.18 17.49 0.89
N THR A 201 2.87 18.62 0.97
CA THR A 201 3.21 19.26 2.25
C THR A 201 2.21 20.38 2.50
N ILE A 202 1.44 20.31 3.58
CA ILE A 202 0.32 21.22 3.86
C ILE A 202 0.51 21.89 5.23
N GLY A 203 0.42 23.22 5.22
CA GLY A 203 0.59 24.06 6.40
C GLY A 203 2.06 24.26 6.77
N GLU A 204 2.29 24.82 7.95
CA GLU A 204 3.62 25.18 8.42
C GLU A 204 3.75 25.03 9.93
N ALA A 205 5.00 24.92 10.40
CA ALA A 205 5.30 24.62 11.78
C ALA A 205 5.16 25.81 12.75
N ALA A 206 4.70 26.99 12.32
CA ALA A 206 4.52 28.13 13.22
C ALA A 206 3.04 28.50 13.36
N ALA A 207 2.30 28.51 12.26
CA ALA A 207 0.85 28.69 12.23
C ALA A 207 0.31 28.14 10.90
N GLY A 208 -0.12 26.87 10.90
CA GLY A 208 -0.76 26.28 9.73
C GLY A 208 -2.25 26.63 9.65
N PHE A 209 -2.95 25.99 8.71
CA PHE A 209 -4.38 26.20 8.50
C PHE A 209 -5.22 25.77 9.71
N ALA A 210 -6.42 26.35 9.89
CA ALA A 210 -7.38 25.80 10.87
C ALA A 210 -7.70 24.32 10.57
N ARG A 211 -7.72 23.95 9.28
CA ARG A 211 -7.84 22.58 8.79
C ARG A 211 -6.82 22.30 7.70
N GLY A 212 -5.94 21.32 7.88
CA GLY A 212 -5.02 20.89 6.82
C GLY A 212 -5.78 20.38 5.60
N VAL A 213 -6.57 19.32 5.79
CA VAL A 213 -7.50 18.79 4.80
C VAL A 213 -8.92 18.71 5.39
N SER A 214 -9.92 19.18 4.64
CA SER A 214 -11.32 19.10 5.02
C SER A 214 -12.14 18.39 3.95
N LEU A 215 -12.78 17.28 4.32
CA LEU A 215 -13.73 16.55 3.48
C LEU A 215 -15.15 16.92 3.91
N LYS A 216 -15.95 17.46 2.98
CA LYS A 216 -17.32 17.89 3.21
C LYS A 216 -18.32 16.73 3.07
N PRO A 217 -19.59 16.90 3.50
CA PRO A 217 -20.58 15.83 3.41
C PRO A 217 -20.78 15.30 1.99
N GLY A 218 -20.70 13.98 1.80
CA GLY A 218 -20.80 13.30 0.51
C GLY A 218 -19.58 13.44 -0.40
N ALA A 219 -18.44 13.92 0.13
CA ALA A 219 -17.16 13.85 -0.57
C ALA A 219 -16.57 12.43 -0.50
N ARG A 220 -15.77 12.06 -1.50
CA ARG A 220 -14.99 10.80 -1.53
C ARG A 220 -13.52 11.13 -1.78
N ALA A 221 -12.60 10.55 -1.01
CA ALA A 221 -11.19 10.89 -1.15
C ALA A 221 -10.23 9.75 -0.77
N SER A 222 -9.05 9.78 -1.38
CA SER A 222 -7.87 9.01 -0.99
C SER A 222 -6.78 10.01 -0.60
N LEU A 223 -6.32 9.95 0.64
CA LEU A 223 -5.28 10.81 1.19
C LEU A 223 -4.04 9.94 1.42
N GLU A 224 -2.99 10.12 0.63
CA GLU A 224 -1.83 9.22 0.66
C GLU A 224 -0.48 9.96 0.72
N GLY A 225 0.37 9.67 1.71
CA GLY A 225 1.74 10.20 1.72
C GLY A 225 1.81 11.72 1.97
N ASN A 226 0.79 12.33 2.57
CA ASN A 226 0.81 13.78 2.82
C ASN A 226 1.48 14.10 4.15
N THR A 227 2.25 15.19 4.19
CA THR A 227 2.75 15.79 5.42
C THR A 227 1.87 16.99 5.80
N ILE A 228 1.22 16.94 6.95
CA ILE A 228 0.35 18.00 7.46
C ILE A 228 0.97 18.57 8.72
N LEU A 229 1.36 19.85 8.64
CA LEU A 229 2.08 20.58 9.68
C LEU A 229 1.25 21.78 10.11
N GLY A 230 1.10 22.02 11.41
CA GLY A 230 0.40 23.23 11.84
C GLY A 230 -1.09 23.12 11.69
N THR A 231 -1.78 23.00 12.81
CA THR A 231 -3.20 23.33 12.83
C THR A 231 -3.48 24.22 14.01
N ARG A 232 -4.32 25.22 13.82
CA ARG A 232 -4.67 26.13 14.92
C ARG A 232 -6.14 26.09 15.25
N GLU A 233 -6.46 26.56 16.45
CA GLU A 233 -7.82 26.90 16.80
C GLU A 233 -8.27 28.18 16.08
N ASP A 234 -9.48 28.17 15.51
CA ASP A 234 -10.10 29.34 14.89
C ASP A 234 -11.57 29.50 15.30
N GLY A 235 -11.81 29.83 16.57
CA GLY A 235 -13.14 29.77 17.17
C GLY A 235 -13.72 28.35 17.25
N ALA A 236 -12.95 27.35 16.83
CA ALA A 236 -13.18 25.92 16.92
C ALA A 236 -11.82 25.20 16.85
N VAL A 237 -11.75 24.01 17.44
CA VAL A 237 -10.55 23.16 17.51
C VAL A 237 -9.95 22.90 16.12
N GLY A 238 -8.62 23.08 16.00
CA GLY A 238 -7.89 22.86 14.76
C GLY A 238 -7.86 21.38 14.35
N ASN A 239 -7.78 21.07 13.05
CA ASN A 239 -7.77 19.69 12.57
C ASN A 239 -6.67 19.45 11.53
N GLY A 240 -5.89 18.37 11.67
CA GLY A 240 -5.00 17.93 10.61
C GLY A 240 -5.82 17.48 9.41
N ILE A 241 -6.67 16.49 9.64
CA ILE A 241 -7.67 16.02 8.68
C ILE A 241 -9.05 16.05 9.34
N ARG A 242 -10.01 16.72 8.72
CA ARG A 242 -11.41 16.72 9.11
C ARG A 242 -12.24 15.94 8.10
N VAL A 243 -12.92 14.89 8.57
CA VAL A 243 -13.85 14.05 7.81
C VAL A 243 -15.26 14.30 8.33
N ASP A 244 -16.06 15.09 7.60
CA ASP A 244 -17.40 15.49 8.05
C ASP A 244 -18.47 14.96 7.09
N GLY A 245 -19.07 13.82 7.43
CA GLY A 245 -20.09 13.16 6.62
C GLY A 245 -19.64 12.73 5.22
N ALA A 246 -18.34 12.48 5.03
CA ALA A 246 -17.76 12.05 3.77
C ALA A 246 -17.93 10.52 3.58
N ASP A 247 -18.10 10.10 2.33
CA ASP A 247 -18.27 8.70 1.98
C ASP A 247 -16.91 8.05 1.69
N ASP A 248 -16.67 6.84 2.20
CA ASP A 248 -15.61 5.93 1.70
C ASP A 248 -14.23 6.60 1.59
N VAL A 249 -13.68 6.98 2.75
CA VAL A 249 -12.45 7.74 2.89
C VAL A 249 -11.29 6.82 3.28
N SER A 250 -10.18 6.95 2.56
CA SER A 250 -8.93 6.25 2.87
C SER A 250 -7.85 7.27 3.22
N ILE A 251 -7.20 7.09 4.38
CA ILE A 251 -6.12 7.92 4.89
C ILE A 251 -4.93 6.99 5.11
N VAL A 252 -3.93 7.08 4.24
CA VAL A 252 -2.83 6.12 4.16
C VAL A 252 -1.48 6.83 4.20
N ASP A 253 -0.55 6.37 5.03
CA ASP A 253 0.84 6.87 5.01
C ASP A 253 0.94 8.40 5.18
N ASN A 254 0.03 9.02 5.92
CA ASN A 254 0.07 10.45 6.18
C ASN A 254 0.80 10.74 7.48
N ASP A 255 1.52 11.85 7.47
CA ASP A 255 2.30 12.33 8.59
C ASP A 255 1.70 13.63 9.12
N ILE A 256 0.96 13.53 10.22
CA ILE A 256 0.14 14.59 10.80
C ILE A 256 0.76 15.01 12.12
N ARG A 257 1.32 16.22 12.13
CA ARG A 257 2.08 16.73 13.28
C ARG A 257 1.59 18.11 13.67
N GLN A 258 1.37 18.31 14.96
CA GLN A 258 1.31 19.67 15.44
C GLN A 258 2.72 20.27 15.45
N PRO A 259 2.84 21.57 15.20
CA PRO A 259 3.99 22.30 15.64
C PRO A 259 3.95 22.61 17.13
N VAL A 260 5.08 23.09 17.62
CA VAL A 260 5.19 23.69 18.94
C VAL A 260 4.31 24.96 18.96
N THR A 261 3.13 24.85 19.56
CA THR A 261 2.08 25.88 19.49
C THR A 261 2.35 27.12 20.33
N THR A 262 1.57 28.16 20.02
CA THR A 262 1.13 29.17 20.99
C THR A 262 0.39 28.49 22.15
N PRO A 263 0.71 28.77 23.42
CA PRO A 263 0.04 28.12 24.54
C PRO A 263 -1.48 28.37 24.54
N GLY A 264 -2.28 27.30 24.44
CA GLY A 264 -3.74 27.33 24.67
C GLY A 264 -4.65 26.95 23.50
N ASP A 265 -4.12 26.72 22.29
CA ASP A 265 -4.94 26.28 21.14
C ASP A 265 -5.14 24.76 21.16
N ASP A 266 -6.38 24.31 21.05
CA ASP A 266 -6.71 22.88 20.93
C ASP A 266 -6.61 22.39 19.48
N SER A 267 -6.14 21.15 19.30
CA SER A 267 -5.99 20.53 17.98
C SER A 267 -6.25 19.03 17.98
N TYR A 268 -6.77 18.56 16.86
CA TYR A 268 -6.99 17.16 16.55
C TYR A 268 -6.16 16.72 15.34
N GLY A 269 -5.63 15.50 15.39
CA GLY A 269 -4.92 14.92 14.24
C GLY A 269 -5.90 14.55 13.14
N VAL A 270 -6.75 13.56 13.43
CA VAL A 270 -7.87 13.18 12.57
C VAL A 270 -9.17 13.36 13.34
N TYR A 271 -10.10 14.14 12.79
CA TYR A 271 -11.43 14.32 13.34
C TYR A 271 -12.50 13.84 12.37
N ALA A 272 -13.17 12.74 12.72
CA ALA A 272 -14.27 12.17 11.96
C ALA A 272 -15.61 12.35 12.69
N VAL A 273 -16.62 12.81 11.95
CA VAL A 273 -17.96 13.10 12.47
C VAL A 273 -19.01 12.96 11.36
N ASN A 274 -20.25 12.70 11.76
CA ASN A 274 -21.42 12.60 10.89
C ASN A 274 -21.35 11.50 9.82
N LEU A 275 -20.57 10.42 10.04
CA LEU A 275 -20.50 9.31 9.09
C LEU A 275 -21.75 8.44 9.21
N ALA A 276 -22.44 8.23 8.09
CA ALA A 276 -23.60 7.36 8.01
C ALA A 276 -23.22 5.87 8.11
N PRO A 277 -24.16 4.96 8.39
CA PRO A 277 -23.88 3.52 8.45
C PRO A 277 -23.33 2.90 7.15
N SER A 278 -23.52 3.57 6.01
CA SER A 278 -22.97 3.17 4.71
C SER A 278 -21.53 3.59 4.50
N ASP A 279 -21.03 4.48 5.33
CA ASP A 279 -19.76 5.15 5.13
C ASP A 279 -18.66 4.35 5.83
N SER A 280 -17.46 4.45 5.31
CA SER A 280 -16.29 3.79 5.88
C SER A 280 -15.13 4.76 5.91
N LEU A 281 -14.32 4.60 6.96
CA LEU A 281 -13.08 5.33 7.15
C LEU A 281 -11.97 4.31 7.43
N SER A 282 -10.98 4.24 6.54
CA SER A 282 -9.76 3.46 6.77
C SER A 282 -8.59 4.39 7.08
N LEU A 283 -7.88 4.11 8.17
CA LEU A 283 -6.63 4.76 8.54
C LEU A 283 -5.52 3.71 8.53
N GLU A 284 -4.55 3.81 7.64
CA GLU A 284 -3.46 2.83 7.51
C GLU A 284 -2.11 3.54 7.48
N ARG A 285 -1.14 3.04 8.23
CA ARG A 285 0.25 3.54 8.23
C ARG A 285 0.41 5.05 8.51
N ASN A 286 -0.57 5.67 9.17
CA ASN A 286 -0.45 7.10 9.49
C ASN A 286 0.39 7.29 10.75
N ARG A 287 1.11 8.41 10.77
CA ARG A 287 1.77 8.96 11.95
C ARG A 287 1.02 10.19 12.41
N ILE A 288 0.50 10.16 13.63
CA ILE A 288 -0.29 11.24 14.22
C ILE A 288 0.33 11.61 15.55
N VAL A 289 0.97 12.78 15.62
CA VAL A 289 1.88 13.07 16.72
C VAL A 289 1.80 14.51 17.25
N GLY A 290 1.80 14.64 18.57
CA GLY A 290 1.94 15.93 19.27
C GLY A 290 0.69 16.79 19.33
N MET A 291 -0.51 16.22 19.12
CA MET A 291 -1.76 17.00 19.16
C MET A 291 -1.98 17.68 20.51
N THR A 292 -2.43 18.93 20.51
CA THR A 292 -2.66 19.69 21.75
C THR A 292 -3.92 19.28 22.51
N ASP A 293 -4.83 18.54 21.87
CA ASP A 293 -5.96 17.88 22.56
C ASP A 293 -5.92 16.38 22.25
N THR A 294 -6.44 15.97 21.08
CA THR A 294 -6.68 14.56 20.77
C THR A 294 -6.00 14.08 19.49
N GLY A 295 -5.43 12.89 19.48
CA GLY A 295 -4.88 12.27 18.25
C GLY A 295 -5.97 11.99 17.21
N ILE A 296 -6.85 11.03 17.52
CA ILE A 296 -7.98 10.63 16.68
C ILE A 296 -9.30 10.85 17.43
N VAL A 297 -10.24 11.55 16.80
CA VAL A 297 -11.57 11.80 17.35
C VAL A 297 -12.63 11.18 16.42
N LEU A 298 -13.40 10.23 16.95
CA LEU A 298 -14.58 9.64 16.32
C LEU A 298 -15.81 10.13 17.09
N GLY A 299 -16.42 11.21 16.61
CA GLY A 299 -17.54 11.88 17.29
C GLY A 299 -18.86 11.14 17.14
N ASP A 300 -19.48 11.28 15.97
CA ASP A 300 -20.72 10.61 15.56
C ASP A 300 -20.46 9.84 14.26
N VAL A 301 -19.94 8.63 14.39
CA VAL A 301 -19.51 7.79 13.28
C VAL A 301 -20.34 6.51 13.30
N ALA A 302 -21.47 6.48 12.62
CA ALA A 302 -22.32 5.29 12.59
C ALA A 302 -21.80 4.19 11.64
N GLY A 303 -20.91 4.55 10.71
CA GLY A 303 -20.21 3.66 9.79
C GLY A 303 -19.05 2.90 10.44
N THR A 304 -18.36 2.07 9.65
CA THR A 304 -17.22 1.26 10.11
C THR A 304 -15.93 2.07 10.05
N VAL A 305 -15.12 1.98 11.11
CA VAL A 305 -13.76 2.54 11.15
C VAL A 305 -12.75 1.41 11.30
N THR A 306 -11.80 1.33 10.36
CA THR A 306 -10.63 0.44 10.46
C THR A 306 -9.38 1.26 10.61
N SER A 307 -8.54 0.87 11.56
CA SER A 307 -7.25 1.49 11.84
C SER A 307 -6.16 0.43 11.82
N SER A 308 -5.04 0.79 11.20
CA SER A 308 -3.77 0.09 11.23
C SER A 308 -2.66 1.12 11.11
N ASN A 309 -2.67 2.10 12.03
CA ASN A 309 -1.73 3.21 12.04
C ASN A 309 -0.43 2.82 12.73
N ASP A 310 0.68 3.33 12.22
CA ASP A 310 1.96 3.06 12.86
C ASP A 310 2.08 3.71 14.21
N ILE A 311 1.79 5.02 14.32
CA ILE A 311 1.97 5.77 15.57
C ILE A 311 0.86 6.79 15.76
N VAL A 312 0.18 6.72 16.90
CA VAL A 312 -0.64 7.80 17.47
C VAL A 312 -0.05 8.19 18.81
N ALA A 313 0.70 9.29 18.89
CA ALA A 313 1.53 9.57 20.07
C ALA A 313 1.60 11.03 20.53
N GLY A 314 1.81 11.22 21.84
CA GLY A 314 2.20 12.51 22.40
C GLY A 314 1.12 13.58 22.41
N SER A 315 -0.15 13.20 22.28
CA SER A 315 -1.27 14.12 22.47
C SER A 315 -1.40 14.53 23.94
N SER A 316 -1.77 15.79 24.21
CA SER A 316 -1.82 16.31 25.59
C SER A 316 -3.11 16.07 26.36
N ASP A 317 -4.21 15.67 25.71
CA ASP A 317 -5.43 15.21 26.38
C ASP A 317 -5.73 13.72 26.14
N ARG A 318 -5.96 13.31 24.88
CA ARG A 318 -6.32 11.93 24.53
C ARG A 318 -5.57 11.43 23.30
N SER A 319 -5.20 10.15 23.24
CA SER A 319 -4.67 9.57 22.00
C SER A 319 -5.82 9.26 21.04
N VAL A 320 -6.88 8.63 21.55
CA VAL A 320 -8.11 8.36 20.81
C VAL A 320 -9.36 8.65 21.64
N TYR A 321 -10.34 9.29 21.03
CA TYR A 321 -11.69 9.43 21.57
C TYR A 321 -12.71 8.82 20.61
N ALA A 322 -13.54 7.90 21.10
CA ALA A 322 -14.68 7.36 20.37
C ALA A 322 -15.97 7.61 21.15
N GLY A 323 -16.70 8.64 20.73
CA GLY A 323 -17.96 9.06 21.32
C GLY A 323 -19.11 8.14 20.95
N ASN A 324 -19.54 8.18 19.69
CA ASN A 324 -20.61 7.36 19.14
C ASN A 324 -20.09 6.70 17.86
N ALA A 325 -19.38 5.58 18.03
CA ALA A 325 -18.71 4.84 16.97
C ALA A 325 -18.91 3.33 17.19
N PRO A 326 -20.03 2.75 16.70
CA PRO A 326 -20.45 1.42 17.10
C PRO A 326 -19.60 0.30 16.50
N ASP A 327 -18.70 0.58 15.55
CA ASP A 327 -17.85 -0.42 14.91
C ASP A 327 -16.46 0.18 14.60
N VAL A 328 -15.53 -0.03 15.53
CA VAL A 328 -14.14 0.42 15.44
C VAL A 328 -13.22 -0.79 15.56
N THR A 329 -12.29 -0.93 14.62
CA THR A 329 -11.28 -2.00 14.63
C THR A 329 -9.89 -1.41 14.57
N PHE A 330 -9.06 -1.73 15.56
CA PHE A 330 -7.64 -1.45 15.59
C PHE A 330 -6.87 -2.73 15.30
N THR A 331 -5.94 -2.68 14.35
CA THR A 331 -5.10 -3.80 13.96
C THR A 331 -3.69 -3.32 13.72
N ASN A 332 -2.71 -3.80 14.49
CA ASN A 332 -1.33 -3.29 14.42
C ASN A 332 -1.19 -1.79 14.72
N ASP A 333 -2.09 -1.23 15.51
CA ASP A 333 -1.97 0.17 15.94
C ASP A 333 -0.98 0.32 17.08
N THR A 334 -0.17 1.38 17.06
CA THR A 334 0.60 1.81 18.24
C THR A 334 0.05 3.12 18.79
N ILE A 335 -0.50 3.06 19.98
CA ILE A 335 -1.13 4.18 20.66
C ILE A 335 -0.35 4.47 21.94
N ILE A 336 0.30 5.64 21.98
CA ILE A 336 1.20 6.04 23.06
C ILE A 336 0.74 7.37 23.64
N ALA A 337 0.29 7.39 24.90
CA ALA A 337 -0.20 8.64 25.47
C ALA A 337 0.92 9.55 26.01
N GLY A 338 0.67 10.86 25.92
CA GLY A 338 1.47 11.87 26.64
C GLY A 338 1.03 12.08 28.09
N ASN A 339 -0.17 11.62 28.49
CA ASN A 339 -0.80 11.89 29.79
C ASN A 339 -1.61 10.68 30.34
N SER A 340 -2.48 10.90 31.35
CA SER A 340 -3.25 9.87 32.06
C SER A 340 -4.55 9.37 31.42
N ALA A 341 -4.97 9.81 30.22
CA ALA A 341 -6.24 9.39 29.59
C ALA A 341 -6.09 9.07 28.09
N PRO A 342 -5.79 7.83 27.72
CA PRO A 342 -5.25 7.57 26.38
C PRO A 342 -6.27 7.19 25.29
N VAL A 343 -7.28 6.42 25.65
CA VAL A 343 -8.31 5.89 24.77
C VAL A 343 -9.59 5.97 25.56
N VAL A 344 -10.49 6.85 25.13
CA VAL A 344 -11.76 7.11 25.81
C VAL A 344 -12.88 6.66 24.91
N LEU A 345 -13.68 5.72 25.39
CA LEU A 345 -14.81 5.15 24.67
C LEU A 345 -16.12 5.53 25.39
N ASN A 346 -17.15 5.94 24.66
CA ASN A 346 -18.47 6.20 25.25
C ASN A 346 -19.49 5.18 24.73
N THR A 347 -19.86 5.22 23.45
CA THR A 347 -20.78 4.29 22.80
C THR A 347 -20.06 3.67 21.60
N ALA A 348 -19.45 2.50 21.82
CA ALA A 348 -18.60 1.85 20.82
C ALA A 348 -18.47 0.33 21.02
N HIS A 349 -18.28 -0.39 19.91
CA HIS A 349 -17.68 -1.72 19.93
C HIS A 349 -16.26 -1.60 19.37
N LEU A 350 -15.25 -1.87 20.20
CA LEU A 350 -13.84 -1.81 19.81
C LEU A 350 -13.27 -3.22 19.65
N THR A 351 -12.84 -3.56 18.44
CA THR A 351 -11.99 -4.72 18.19
C THR A 351 -10.53 -4.27 18.23
N VAL A 352 -9.68 -4.98 18.96
CA VAL A 352 -8.23 -4.72 19.02
C VAL A 352 -7.52 -6.03 18.71
N ASP A 353 -6.66 -6.03 17.69
CA ASP A 353 -5.85 -7.19 17.30
C ASP A 353 -4.40 -6.77 17.03
N SER A 354 -3.43 -7.45 17.63
CA SER A 354 -2.00 -7.18 17.39
C SER A 354 -1.62 -5.70 17.60
N SER A 355 -2.27 -4.97 18.51
CA SER A 355 -2.01 -3.53 18.73
C SER A 355 -1.34 -3.27 20.08
N ILE A 356 -0.57 -2.18 20.16
CA ILE A 356 0.04 -1.66 21.38
C ILE A 356 -0.78 -0.48 21.90
N LEU A 357 -1.28 -0.59 23.12
CA LEU A 357 -1.87 0.52 23.89
C LEU A 357 -1.09 0.63 25.20
N ASP A 358 -0.19 1.61 25.35
CA ASP A 358 0.72 1.70 26.52
C ASP A 358 0.06 2.20 27.82
N VAL A 359 -1.27 2.24 27.83
CA VAL A 359 -2.09 3.07 28.70
C VAL A 359 -3.54 2.59 28.70
N PRO A 360 -4.32 2.79 29.79
CA PRO A 360 -5.61 2.13 29.98
C PRO A 360 -6.78 2.67 29.14
N ILE A 361 -7.58 1.79 28.54
CA ILE A 361 -8.89 2.14 27.96
C ILE A 361 -9.84 2.58 29.08
N THR A 362 -10.40 3.79 28.94
CA THR A 362 -11.40 4.36 29.84
C THR A 362 -12.77 4.41 29.17
N THR A 363 -13.83 4.12 29.92
CA THR A 363 -15.22 4.20 29.44
C THR A 363 -15.98 5.36 30.08
N ASP A 364 -16.60 6.22 29.28
CA ASP A 364 -17.34 7.41 29.72
C ASP A 364 -18.87 7.23 29.65
N GLY A 365 -19.39 6.25 30.40
CA GLY A 365 -20.82 6.13 30.71
C GLY A 365 -21.77 5.60 29.64
N GLY A 366 -21.36 5.50 28.37
CA GLY A 366 -22.18 4.88 27.31
C GLY A 366 -22.07 3.35 27.24
N THR A 367 -22.56 2.77 26.13
CA THR A 367 -22.49 1.31 25.91
C THR A 367 -21.19 0.96 25.21
N VAL A 368 -20.21 0.46 25.98
CA VAL A 368 -18.92 0.04 25.44
C VAL A 368 -18.76 -1.48 25.51
N THR A 369 -18.30 -2.07 24.42
CA THR A 369 -17.86 -3.47 24.37
C THR A 369 -16.52 -3.56 23.66
N CYS A 370 -15.69 -4.54 24.04
CA CYS A 370 -14.41 -4.77 23.39
C CYS A 370 -14.26 -6.23 22.99
N SER A 371 -13.45 -6.47 21.96
CA SER A 371 -12.92 -7.78 21.61
C SER A 371 -11.42 -7.63 21.41
N ILE A 372 -10.63 -8.14 22.36
CA ILE A 372 -9.18 -7.91 22.40
C ILE A 372 -8.47 -9.24 22.16
N ALA A 373 -7.69 -9.30 21.09
CA ALA A 373 -6.88 -10.45 20.72
C ALA A 373 -5.42 -10.02 20.51
N TYR A 374 -4.47 -10.89 20.87
CA TYR A 374 -3.03 -10.73 20.58
C TYR A 374 -2.45 -9.32 20.83
N SER A 375 -2.93 -8.60 21.86
CA SER A 375 -2.55 -7.19 22.14
C SER A 375 -2.06 -6.98 23.58
N ARG A 376 -1.92 -8.07 24.36
CA ARG A 376 -1.56 -8.05 25.79
C ARG A 376 -0.05 -8.19 26.03
N GLY A 377 0.67 -8.82 25.11
CA GLY A 377 2.04 -9.34 25.30
C GLY A 377 2.11 -10.64 26.10
N PRO A 378 3.32 -11.10 26.47
CA PRO A 378 3.60 -12.44 27.04
C PRO A 378 3.00 -12.72 28.44
N ALA A 379 2.18 -11.81 28.98
CA ALA A 379 1.43 -11.99 30.21
C ALA A 379 -0.08 -12.08 29.92
N ILE A 380 -0.57 -13.28 29.58
CA ILE A 380 -2.01 -13.56 29.57
C ILE A 380 -2.46 -13.75 31.01
N VAL A 381 -2.92 -12.68 31.65
CA VAL A 381 -3.85 -12.87 32.78
C VAL A 381 -5.22 -13.16 32.17
N GLU A 382 -5.63 -14.43 32.19
CA GLU A 382 -7.00 -14.82 31.85
C GLU A 382 -7.99 -14.01 32.70
N GLY A 383 -9.01 -13.44 32.04
CA GLY A 383 -10.21 -12.96 32.72
C GLY A 383 -10.65 -11.54 32.37
N GLY A 384 -10.88 -11.27 31.08
CA GLY A 384 -11.70 -10.13 30.68
C GLY A 384 -11.59 -9.79 29.21
N ASN A 385 -12.61 -10.14 28.42
CA ASN A 385 -12.79 -9.57 27.07
C ASN A 385 -13.45 -8.17 27.13
N GLY A 386 -13.61 -7.60 28.33
CA GLY A 386 -14.16 -6.26 28.50
C GLY A 386 -13.10 -5.17 28.28
N CYS A 387 -13.57 -3.95 28.04
CA CYS A 387 -12.70 -2.79 27.85
C CYS A 387 -12.01 -2.29 29.11
N GLY A 388 -12.42 -2.74 30.30
CA GLY A 388 -12.04 -2.13 31.57
C GLY A 388 -10.53 -2.00 31.74
N GLU A 389 -10.05 -0.75 31.81
CA GLU A 389 -8.64 -0.35 32.01
C GLU A 389 -7.63 -1.21 31.23
N PHE A 390 -8.00 -1.66 30.03
CA PHE A 390 -7.10 -2.47 29.21
C PHE A 390 -5.91 -1.63 28.75
N GLN A 391 -4.70 -2.17 28.95
CA GLN A 391 -3.46 -1.69 28.37
C GLN A 391 -2.58 -2.90 28.04
N THR A 392 -1.70 -2.76 27.06
CA THR A 392 -0.61 -3.69 26.80
C THR A 392 0.31 -3.72 28.02
N THR A 393 0.57 -4.93 28.54
CA THR A 393 1.20 -5.08 29.87
C THR A 393 2.72 -5.23 29.82
N ALA A 394 3.25 -5.66 28.68
CA ALA A 394 4.67 -5.74 28.44
C ALA A 394 5.18 -4.38 27.91
N ASP A 395 6.35 -3.96 28.39
CA ASP A 395 6.97 -2.69 28.02
C ASP A 395 7.35 -2.74 26.53
N PRO A 396 6.79 -1.87 25.66
CA PRO A 396 7.03 -1.92 24.23
C PRO A 396 8.46 -1.61 23.81
N GLN A 397 9.27 -0.97 24.66
CA GLN A 397 10.69 -0.68 24.39
C GLN A 397 10.96 -0.08 22.99
N PHE A 398 10.69 1.20 22.79
CA PHE A 398 10.97 1.88 21.52
C PHE A 398 12.40 2.43 21.40
N VAL A 399 12.88 2.56 20.15
CA VAL A 399 13.93 3.50 19.74
C VAL A 399 13.26 4.69 19.07
N ASP A 400 13.61 5.91 19.50
CA ASP A 400 13.33 7.11 18.70
C ASP A 400 14.51 7.33 17.75
N ARG A 401 14.32 7.01 16.47
CA ARG A 401 15.42 6.94 15.48
C ARG A 401 16.11 8.28 15.26
N PHE A 402 15.40 9.39 15.42
CA PHE A 402 15.92 10.73 15.14
C PHE A 402 16.12 11.59 16.38
N ALA A 403 15.72 11.14 17.58
CA ALA A 403 15.74 11.93 18.82
C ALA A 403 15.19 13.35 18.58
N SER A 404 14.13 13.41 17.78
CA SER A 404 13.52 14.63 17.25
C SER A 404 12.42 15.09 18.22
N PRO A 405 12.02 16.37 18.23
CA PRO A 405 10.79 16.79 18.92
C PRO A 405 9.54 16.04 18.41
N VAL A 406 9.65 15.33 17.29
CA VAL A 406 8.62 14.44 16.77
C VAL A 406 9.08 12.98 16.95
N PRO A 407 8.42 12.18 17.82
CA PRO A 407 8.87 10.83 18.16
C PRO A 407 8.70 9.89 16.97
N ASP A 408 9.78 9.25 16.54
CA ASP A 408 9.82 8.28 15.45
C ASP A 408 10.10 6.89 16.02
N LEU A 409 9.03 6.20 16.42
CA LEU A 409 9.09 5.09 17.37
C LEU A 409 9.09 3.75 16.65
N GLU A 410 10.25 3.12 16.63
CA GLU A 410 10.44 1.76 16.14
C GLU A 410 10.63 0.81 17.35
N LEU A 411 10.11 -0.41 17.28
CA LEU A 411 10.32 -1.41 18.32
C LEU A 411 11.80 -1.83 18.36
N LYS A 412 12.39 -1.85 19.57
CA LYS A 412 13.73 -2.42 19.74
C LYS A 412 13.71 -3.91 19.40
N PRO A 413 14.83 -4.46 18.90
CA PRO A 413 14.99 -5.91 18.78
C PRO A 413 14.90 -6.68 20.11
N THR A 414 15.00 -5.99 21.25
CA THR A 414 14.82 -6.58 22.58
C THR A 414 13.40 -6.43 23.11
N SER A 415 12.49 -5.86 22.32
CA SER A 415 11.12 -5.61 22.75
C SER A 415 10.42 -6.95 23.03
N PRO A 416 9.74 -7.08 24.19
CA PRO A 416 8.93 -8.25 24.50
C PRO A 416 7.62 -8.31 23.69
N LEU A 417 7.41 -7.42 22.74
CA LEU A 417 6.20 -7.34 21.90
C LEU A 417 6.44 -7.78 20.44
N LEU A 418 7.70 -8.02 20.10
CA LEU A 418 8.09 -8.58 18.81
C LEU A 418 7.54 -10.01 18.68
N ASP A 419 7.01 -10.36 17.50
CA ASP A 419 6.46 -11.69 17.21
C ASP A 419 5.31 -12.18 18.14
N GLU A 420 4.73 -11.30 18.95
CA GLU A 420 3.69 -11.62 19.95
C GLU A 420 2.26 -11.29 19.47
N GLY A 421 2.12 -10.86 18.21
CA GLY A 421 0.84 -10.59 17.56
C GLY A 421 0.14 -11.85 17.05
N ASN A 422 -0.84 -11.65 16.17
CA ASN A 422 -1.71 -12.71 15.68
C ASN A 422 -0.91 -13.73 14.83
N PRO A 423 -0.91 -15.03 15.20
CA PRO A 423 -0.13 -16.07 14.53
C PRO A 423 -0.73 -16.56 13.21
N ALA A 424 -1.96 -16.13 12.87
CA ALA A 424 -2.39 -16.27 11.49
C ALA A 424 -1.48 -15.43 10.61
N ASP A 425 -0.97 -16.02 9.51
CA ASP A 425 -0.21 -15.33 8.46
C ASP A 425 -0.87 -13.96 8.16
N PRO A 426 -0.16 -12.82 8.27
CA PRO A 426 -0.71 -11.57 7.77
C PRO A 426 -1.02 -11.78 6.31
N GLY A 427 -2.25 -11.48 5.90
CA GLY A 427 -2.58 -11.48 4.47
C GLY A 427 -1.52 -10.68 3.73
N ALA A 428 -1.06 -11.18 2.58
CA ALA A 428 -0.04 -10.51 1.77
C ALA A 428 -0.38 -9.01 1.61
N GLY A 429 0.55 -8.12 1.98
CA GLY A 429 0.41 -6.67 1.81
C GLY A 429 0.13 -5.84 3.07
N VAL A 430 0.20 -6.41 4.28
CA VAL A 430 0.21 -5.61 5.52
C VAL A 430 1.60 -5.00 5.70
N LEU A 431 1.72 -3.70 5.41
CA LEU A 431 2.96 -2.95 5.50
C LEU A 431 2.96 -1.97 6.68
N ASP A 432 4.14 -1.60 7.14
CA ASP A 432 4.39 -0.42 7.97
C ASP A 432 4.69 0.84 7.13
N ASN A 433 4.90 1.98 7.80
CA ASN A 433 5.23 3.28 7.24
C ASN A 433 6.57 3.31 6.48
N SER A 434 7.49 2.37 6.74
CA SER A 434 8.69 2.20 5.92
C SER A 434 8.43 1.37 4.66
N GLY A 435 7.25 0.76 4.54
CA GLY A 435 6.86 -0.14 3.46
C GLY A 435 7.36 -1.57 3.67
N ASP A 436 7.83 -1.89 4.87
CA ASP A 436 8.29 -3.21 5.28
C ASP A 436 7.11 -4.05 5.81
N ALA A 437 7.29 -5.37 5.83
CA ALA A 437 6.25 -6.27 6.32
C ALA A 437 6.23 -6.28 7.86
N ARG A 438 5.07 -6.33 8.50
CA ARG A 438 4.96 -6.42 9.98
C ARG A 438 5.23 -7.82 10.57
N VAL A 439 6.24 -8.51 10.02
CA VAL A 439 6.60 -9.91 10.29
C VAL A 439 8.11 -10.10 10.23
N VAL A 440 8.86 -9.00 10.31
CA VAL A 440 10.31 -9.08 10.25
C VAL A 440 10.77 -9.54 11.63
N GLU A 441 11.70 -10.50 11.65
CA GLU A 441 12.19 -11.07 12.91
C GLU A 441 13.57 -10.50 13.27
N SER A 442 13.64 -9.79 14.38
CA SER A 442 14.88 -9.19 14.92
C SER A 442 15.35 -9.70 16.27
N ASP A 443 14.60 -10.56 16.96
CA ASP A 443 15.04 -11.08 18.27
C ASP A 443 16.25 -12.03 18.16
N GLY A 444 16.51 -12.54 16.94
CA GLY A 444 17.64 -13.41 16.62
C GLY A 444 17.47 -14.86 17.11
N GLU A 445 16.26 -15.30 17.46
CA GLU A 445 15.97 -16.70 17.78
C GLU A 445 15.67 -17.51 16.50
N CYS A 446 16.10 -18.77 16.44
CA CYS A 446 15.74 -19.69 15.35
C CYS A 446 15.28 -21.04 15.95
N PRO A 447 14.29 -21.77 15.37
CA PRO A 447 13.63 -21.55 14.08
C PRO A 447 12.40 -20.63 14.13
N HIS A 448 12.23 -19.81 13.08
CA HIS A 448 11.14 -18.85 12.93
C HIS A 448 9.77 -19.54 12.73
N GLU A 449 8.86 -19.42 13.69
CA GLU A 449 7.44 -19.39 13.38
C GLU A 449 7.09 -17.91 13.16
N ALA A 450 7.25 -17.39 11.93
CA ALA A 450 6.98 -15.99 11.62
C ALA A 450 5.58 -15.59 12.12
N ARG A 451 5.52 -14.66 13.08
CA ARG A 451 4.29 -14.12 13.66
C ARG A 451 4.24 -12.63 13.37
N ARG A 452 3.04 -12.07 13.42
CA ARG A 452 2.92 -10.62 13.33
C ARG A 452 3.52 -9.98 14.57
N ASP A 453 4.17 -8.85 14.38
CA ASP A 453 4.49 -7.96 15.48
C ASP A 453 3.22 -7.32 16.04
N MET A 454 3.27 -6.92 17.32
CA MET A 454 2.25 -6.02 17.85
C MET A 454 2.62 -4.58 17.54
N GLY A 455 1.73 -3.83 16.89
CA GLY A 455 1.90 -2.39 16.66
C GLY A 455 2.97 -2.03 15.63
N ALA A 456 3.88 -1.13 16.04
CA ALA A 456 4.81 -0.36 15.22
C ALA A 456 5.86 -1.23 14.52
N GLU A 457 6.51 -0.64 13.52
CA GLU A 457 7.61 -1.25 12.81
C GLU A 457 8.77 -1.63 13.73
N GLU A 458 9.42 -2.70 13.37
CA GLU A 458 10.64 -3.18 14.00
C GLU A 458 11.83 -2.33 13.54
N LEU A 459 12.74 -1.97 14.47
CA LEU A 459 14.01 -1.38 14.09
C LEU A 459 14.81 -2.43 13.30
N ALA A 460 14.82 -2.25 11.98
CA ALA A 460 15.42 -3.11 10.96
C ALA A 460 16.54 -4.05 11.49
N PRO A 461 16.31 -5.38 11.55
CA PRO A 461 17.35 -6.32 11.92
C PRO A 461 18.38 -6.50 10.82
N THR A 462 19.64 -6.59 11.23
CA THR A 462 20.65 -7.28 10.44
C THR A 462 20.47 -8.79 10.62
N LEU A 463 19.55 -9.41 9.87
CA LEU A 463 19.46 -10.87 9.81
C LEU A 463 20.67 -11.45 9.05
N ALA A 464 21.77 -11.67 9.77
CA ALA A 464 22.93 -12.40 9.27
C ALA A 464 22.92 -13.89 9.65
N ASP A 465 22.08 -14.33 10.60
CA ASP A 465 22.41 -15.51 11.41
C ASP A 465 21.36 -16.62 11.56
N CYS A 466 20.29 -16.69 10.74
CA CYS A 466 19.53 -17.95 10.73
C CYS A 466 20.09 -18.93 9.69
N PRO A 467 20.61 -20.10 10.13
CA PRO A 467 21.04 -21.13 9.21
C PRO A 467 19.80 -21.60 8.44
N VAL A 468 19.85 -21.52 7.11
CA VAL A 468 18.90 -22.21 6.25
C VAL A 468 18.89 -23.67 6.71
N VAL A 469 17.83 -24.09 7.40
CA VAL A 469 17.61 -25.51 7.66
C VAL A 469 17.35 -26.09 6.29
N GLU A 470 18.39 -26.72 5.73
CA GLU A 470 18.30 -27.39 4.45
C GLU A 470 17.08 -28.33 4.53
N PRO A 471 16.07 -28.16 3.65
CA PRO A 471 14.86 -28.96 3.72
C PRO A 471 15.29 -30.44 3.68
N PRO A 472 14.68 -31.31 4.50
CA PRO A 472 15.10 -32.71 4.57
C PRO A 472 15.09 -33.27 3.15
N ALA A 473 16.24 -33.81 2.72
CA ALA A 473 16.45 -34.32 1.36
C ALA A 473 15.19 -35.06 0.88
N GLU A 474 14.65 -34.62 -0.26
CA GLU A 474 13.40 -35.15 -0.81
C GLU A 474 13.41 -36.69 -0.76
N ARG A 475 12.30 -37.30 -0.31
CA ARG A 475 12.19 -38.76 -0.29
C ARG A 475 12.44 -39.28 -1.69
N ASP A 476 13.34 -40.26 -1.82
CA ASP A 476 13.57 -40.95 -3.08
C ASP A 476 12.28 -41.59 -3.58
N THR A 477 11.84 -41.20 -4.77
CA THR A 477 10.65 -41.72 -5.46
C THR A 477 11.00 -42.52 -6.72
N THR A 478 12.29 -42.70 -7.00
CA THR A 478 12.76 -43.40 -8.19
C THR A 478 12.79 -44.89 -7.89
N ALA A 479 12.10 -45.70 -8.71
CA ALA A 479 12.17 -47.16 -8.58
C ALA A 479 13.39 -47.73 -9.32
N PRO A 480 14.05 -48.78 -8.80
CA PRO A 480 15.13 -49.45 -9.49
C PRO A 480 14.64 -50.32 -10.65
N ASP A 481 15.48 -50.54 -11.67
CA ASP A 481 15.27 -51.53 -12.72
C ASP A 481 15.93 -52.86 -12.35
N SER A 482 15.19 -53.96 -12.48
CA SER A 482 15.71 -55.30 -12.23
C SER A 482 16.30 -55.98 -13.48
N GLY A 483 17.20 -56.96 -13.28
CA GLY A 483 17.84 -57.72 -14.35
C GLY A 483 18.05 -59.19 -14.02
N ILE A 484 18.10 -60.05 -15.05
CA ILE A 484 18.28 -61.50 -14.92
C ILE A 484 19.42 -62.03 -15.81
N VAL A 485 20.50 -62.44 -15.15
CA VAL A 485 21.68 -63.04 -15.78
C VAL A 485 21.67 -64.56 -15.59
N GLY A 486 21.81 -65.30 -16.69
CA GLY A 486 21.91 -66.76 -16.67
C GLY A 486 21.59 -67.43 -18.01
N LYS A 487 21.92 -68.72 -18.12
CA LYS A 487 21.79 -69.50 -19.35
C LYS A 487 20.33 -69.81 -19.69
N LYS A 488 19.95 -69.64 -20.97
CA LYS A 488 18.59 -69.96 -21.49
C LYS A 488 18.28 -71.48 -21.52
N LYS A 489 19.29 -72.35 -21.51
CA LYS A 489 19.14 -73.82 -21.46
C LYS A 489 19.97 -74.34 -20.29
N GLN A 490 19.36 -75.14 -19.42
CA GLN A 490 20.02 -75.69 -18.23
C GLN A 490 19.67 -77.18 -18.06
N HIS A 491 20.56 -77.96 -17.46
CA HIS A 491 20.40 -79.39 -17.22
C HIS A 491 19.92 -79.67 -15.80
N GLY A 492 19.12 -80.72 -15.63
CA GLY A 492 18.51 -81.10 -14.36
C GLY A 492 17.23 -80.32 -14.03
N HIS A 493 16.70 -80.55 -12.84
CA HIS A 493 15.37 -80.08 -12.43
C HIS A 493 15.36 -78.69 -11.77
N LYS A 494 16.49 -78.01 -11.59
CA LYS A 494 16.56 -76.71 -10.92
C LYS A 494 17.27 -75.70 -11.81
N ALA A 495 16.69 -74.52 -11.95
CA ALA A 495 17.30 -73.41 -12.67
C ALA A 495 18.07 -72.50 -11.71
N ARG A 496 19.15 -71.90 -12.23
CA ARG A 496 19.99 -70.94 -11.52
C ARG A 496 20.10 -69.64 -12.31
N PHE A 497 19.92 -68.52 -11.62
CA PHE A 497 20.08 -67.18 -12.17
C PHE A 497 20.76 -66.27 -11.15
N LYS A 498 21.48 -65.26 -11.64
CA LYS A 498 21.93 -64.11 -10.86
C LYS A 498 21.01 -62.94 -11.18
N LEU A 499 20.49 -62.29 -10.15
CA LEU A 499 19.65 -61.11 -10.26
C LEU A 499 20.51 -59.87 -10.07
N THR A 500 20.13 -58.78 -10.72
CA THR A 500 20.80 -57.47 -10.62
C THR A 500 19.74 -56.39 -10.44
N SER A 501 20.12 -55.30 -9.78
CA SER A 501 19.34 -54.06 -9.67
C SER A 501 20.22 -52.93 -10.21
N THR A 502 19.61 -51.85 -10.69
CA THR A 502 20.33 -50.60 -11.00
C THR A 502 20.75 -49.85 -9.74
N GLU A 503 20.17 -50.19 -8.59
CA GLU A 503 20.49 -49.60 -7.29
C GLU A 503 21.06 -50.65 -6.33
N ASP A 504 22.12 -50.28 -5.63
CA ASP A 504 22.75 -51.15 -4.65
C ASP A 504 21.90 -51.25 -3.38
N GLY A 505 21.87 -52.44 -2.78
CA GLY A 505 21.07 -52.69 -1.57
C GLY A 505 19.60 -53.01 -1.81
N SER A 506 19.11 -53.03 -3.05
CA SER A 506 17.73 -53.45 -3.35
C SER A 506 17.46 -54.91 -2.96
N THR A 507 16.23 -55.17 -2.54
CA THR A 507 15.68 -56.52 -2.32
C THR A 507 14.97 -57.02 -3.58
N PHE A 508 14.80 -58.34 -3.73
CA PHE A 508 14.20 -58.94 -4.93
C PHE A 508 12.97 -59.77 -4.61
N GLU A 509 11.98 -59.69 -5.49
CA GLU A 509 10.87 -60.63 -5.55
C GLU A 509 10.87 -61.38 -6.89
N CYS A 510 10.66 -62.69 -6.81
CA CYS A 510 10.67 -63.59 -7.96
C CYS A 510 9.30 -64.22 -8.16
N LYS A 511 8.87 -64.27 -9.42
CA LYS A 511 7.68 -65.01 -9.86
C LYS A 511 8.08 -66.01 -10.93
N LEU A 512 7.72 -67.28 -10.74
CA LEU A 512 7.95 -68.32 -11.73
C LEU A 512 6.64 -68.64 -12.47
N ASP A 513 6.70 -68.60 -13.79
CA ASP A 513 5.58 -68.82 -14.70
C ASP A 513 4.34 -67.98 -14.30
N ARG A 514 3.24 -68.63 -13.95
CA ARG A 514 1.98 -67.99 -13.54
C ARG A 514 1.82 -67.86 -12.01
N GLY A 515 2.89 -68.07 -11.25
CA GLY A 515 2.89 -67.94 -9.79
C GLY A 515 2.71 -66.51 -9.29
N LYS A 516 2.78 -66.33 -7.96
CA LYS A 516 2.86 -65.02 -7.30
C LYS A 516 4.33 -64.60 -7.16
N PHE A 517 4.56 -63.30 -7.03
CA PHE A 517 5.85 -62.78 -6.58
C PHE A 517 6.06 -63.18 -5.12
N VAL A 518 7.25 -63.68 -4.81
CA VAL A 518 7.68 -64.01 -3.46
C VAL A 518 9.12 -63.54 -3.28
N PRO A 519 9.54 -63.18 -2.04
CA PRO A 519 10.91 -62.80 -1.77
C PRO A 519 11.91 -63.85 -2.24
N CYS A 520 13.02 -63.42 -2.84
CA CYS A 520 14.09 -64.30 -3.31
C CYS A 520 15.47 -63.66 -3.21
N ASP A 521 16.49 -64.49 -3.08
CA ASP A 521 17.87 -64.01 -3.05
C ASP A 521 18.37 -63.62 -4.45
N ALA A 522 19.31 -62.67 -4.50
CA ALA A 522 20.01 -62.28 -5.74
C ALA A 522 20.70 -63.49 -6.43
N SER A 523 21.00 -64.56 -5.69
CA SER A 523 21.40 -65.86 -6.22
C SER A 523 20.22 -66.81 -6.34
N PHE A 524 19.31 -66.55 -7.27
CA PHE A 524 18.07 -67.33 -7.42
C PHE A 524 18.32 -68.79 -7.81
N ARG A 525 17.66 -69.70 -7.07
CA ARG A 525 17.62 -71.14 -7.35
C ARG A 525 16.18 -71.61 -7.31
N SER A 526 15.67 -72.09 -8.44
CA SER A 526 14.28 -72.56 -8.48
C SER A 526 14.08 -73.81 -7.62
N ARG A 527 12.83 -74.05 -7.16
CA ARG A 527 12.40 -75.40 -6.75
C ARG A 527 12.56 -76.38 -7.92
N LYS A 528 12.40 -77.68 -7.64
CA LYS A 528 12.39 -78.70 -8.70
C LYS A 528 11.23 -78.43 -9.66
N LEU A 529 11.53 -78.28 -10.94
CA LEU A 529 10.58 -78.07 -12.02
C LEU A 529 10.62 -79.26 -12.99
N ASN A 530 9.55 -79.41 -13.75
CA ASN A 530 9.49 -80.38 -14.84
C ASN A 530 10.42 -79.95 -15.99
N PHE A 531 10.85 -80.91 -16.82
CA PHE A 531 11.57 -80.55 -18.04
C PHE A 531 10.64 -79.83 -19.00
N GLY A 532 11.09 -78.70 -19.56
CA GLY A 532 10.19 -77.83 -20.30
C GLY A 532 10.64 -76.39 -20.30
N ARG A 533 9.84 -75.54 -20.96
CA ARG A 533 10.04 -74.09 -20.98
C ARG A 533 9.38 -73.47 -19.75
N HIS A 534 10.09 -72.55 -19.13
CA HIS A 534 9.64 -71.77 -17.99
C HIS A 534 10.02 -70.31 -18.19
N THR A 535 9.36 -69.41 -17.46
CA THR A 535 9.66 -67.98 -17.43
C THR A 535 9.86 -67.55 -15.98
N LEU A 536 11.00 -66.93 -15.70
CA LEU A 536 11.24 -66.24 -14.43
C LEU A 536 10.96 -64.75 -14.62
N PHE A 537 10.17 -64.16 -13.73
CA PHE A 537 9.98 -62.72 -13.58
C PHE A 537 10.63 -62.27 -12.28
N VAL A 538 11.30 -61.13 -12.30
CA VAL A 538 11.98 -60.55 -11.13
C VAL A 538 11.65 -59.08 -11.08
N ARG A 539 11.42 -58.54 -9.88
CA ARG A 539 11.36 -57.10 -9.62
C ARG A 539 12.23 -56.77 -8.43
N ALA A 540 12.85 -55.60 -8.44
CA ALA A 540 13.67 -55.09 -7.35
C ALA A 540 12.86 -54.06 -6.54
N THR A 541 13.16 -53.91 -5.25
CA THR A 541 12.63 -52.86 -4.39
C THR A 541 13.78 -52.24 -3.61
N ASP A 542 13.91 -50.92 -3.66
CA ASP A 542 14.97 -50.18 -2.99
C ASP A 542 14.75 -50.06 -1.47
N ALA A 543 15.60 -49.29 -0.79
CA ALA A 543 15.47 -49.03 0.64
C ALA A 543 14.35 -48.05 1.00
N ALA A 544 13.93 -47.19 0.06
CA ALA A 544 12.84 -46.23 0.22
C ALA A 544 11.44 -46.85 0.01
N GLY A 545 11.39 -48.09 -0.50
CA GLY A 545 10.17 -48.84 -0.78
C GLY A 545 9.67 -48.72 -2.22
N ASN A 546 10.42 -48.10 -3.13
CA ASN A 546 10.05 -48.01 -4.54
C ASN A 546 10.33 -49.36 -5.22
N ALA A 547 9.33 -49.90 -5.92
CA ALA A 547 9.41 -51.21 -6.57
C ALA A 547 9.41 -51.08 -8.10
N ASP A 548 10.27 -51.87 -8.75
CA ASP A 548 10.35 -51.97 -10.21
C ASP A 548 8.96 -52.26 -10.81
N GLN A 549 8.45 -51.28 -11.56
CA GLN A 549 7.14 -51.35 -12.20
C GLN A 549 7.15 -52.19 -13.48
N THR A 550 8.34 -52.53 -13.99
CA THR A 550 8.56 -53.32 -15.20
C THR A 550 9.42 -54.56 -14.92
N PRO A 551 8.89 -55.57 -14.19
CA PRO A 551 9.65 -56.74 -13.79
C PRO A 551 10.40 -57.42 -14.96
N ALA A 552 11.72 -57.61 -14.81
CA ALA A 552 12.54 -58.31 -15.78
C ALA A 552 12.04 -59.74 -16.00
N ALA A 553 11.99 -60.18 -17.26
CA ALA A 553 11.50 -61.50 -17.64
C ALA A 553 12.56 -62.34 -18.39
N LYS A 554 12.78 -63.58 -17.94
CA LYS A 554 13.71 -64.53 -18.56
C LYS A 554 13.04 -65.87 -18.88
N LYS A 555 12.91 -66.16 -20.17
CA LYS A 555 12.50 -67.50 -20.66
C LYS A 555 13.69 -68.45 -20.66
N PHE A 556 13.52 -69.65 -20.09
CA PHE A 556 14.53 -70.70 -20.07
C PHE A 556 13.92 -72.10 -20.29
N LYS A 557 14.75 -73.08 -20.65
CA LYS A 557 14.34 -74.47 -20.83
C LYS A 557 15.19 -75.42 -19.98
N LEU A 558 14.55 -76.24 -19.16
CA LEU A 558 15.18 -77.35 -18.47
C LEU A 558 15.19 -78.60 -19.34
N LYS A 559 16.33 -79.27 -19.37
CA LYS A 559 16.55 -80.53 -20.08
C LYS A 559 17.08 -81.59 -19.11
N ARG A 560 16.86 -82.85 -19.48
CA ARG A 560 17.51 -83.98 -18.81
C ARG A 560 19.01 -83.80 -18.74
#